data_AF-A0AA88VDN2-F1
#
_entry.id   AF-A0AA88VDN2-F1
#
_cell.length_a   1.000
_cell.length_b   1.000
_cell.length_c   1.000
_cell.angle_alpha   90.00
_cell.angle_beta   90.00
_cell.angle_gamma   90.00
#
_symmetry.space_group_name_H-M   'P 1'
#
loop_
_entity.id
_entity.type
_entity.pdbx_description
1 polymer ?
#
loop_
_entity_poly.entity_id
_entity_poly.type
_entity_poly.pdbx_seq_one_letter_code
_entity_poly.pdbx_strand_id
1 'polypeptide(L)'
;MTAESGAGCSGTDHPGHLIVPIKLNGTNYPSWSKSMIHALTAKNKIGFINGSIEQPSEKDQPTEYALWNQCNNMILSWLTHSVEPDLAKGVIHAKTSYQV
;
A
#
# COMPACT_ATOMS: atom_id res chain seq x y z
N MET A 1 17.24 -7.21 21.78
CA MET A 1 17.28 -7.46 20.32
C MET A 1 15.84 -7.39 19.81
N THR A 2 15.28 -6.19 19.79
CA THR A 2 13.94 -5.91 19.27
C THR A 2 14.13 -5.39 17.85
N ALA A 3 13.55 -6.10 16.88
CA ALA A 3 13.62 -5.72 15.48
C ALA A 3 12.76 -4.48 15.25
N GLU A 4 13.39 -3.31 15.24
CA GLU A 4 12.84 -2.09 14.64
C GLU A 4 12.90 -2.23 13.12
N SER A 5 12.10 -3.15 12.56
CA SER A 5 12.02 -3.33 11.11
C SER A 5 10.83 -2.58 10.54
N GLY A 6 11.06 -1.31 10.20
CA GLY A 6 10.79 -0.84 8.85
C GLY A 6 9.34 -0.56 8.43
N ALA A 7 8.50 0.05 9.29
CA ALA A 7 7.19 0.57 8.86
C ALA A 7 7.25 1.91 8.08
N GLY A 8 8.46 2.38 7.73
CA GLY A 8 8.69 3.66 7.06
C GLY A 8 8.81 3.56 5.53
N CYS A 9 8.66 4.69 4.86
CA CYS A 9 8.75 4.76 3.40
C CYS A 9 10.19 4.93 3.00
N SER A 10 10.61 4.21 1.95
CA SER A 10 11.94 4.40 1.41
C SER A 10 11.99 5.71 0.64
N GLY A 11 13.15 6.38 0.60
CA GLY A 11 13.31 7.65 -0.11
C GLY A 11 13.11 7.59 -1.63
N THR A 12 12.84 6.40 -2.19
CA THR A 12 12.56 6.18 -3.63
C THR A 12 11.07 5.94 -3.92
N ASP A 13 10.21 5.95 -2.89
CA ASP A 13 8.78 5.75 -3.03
C ASP A 13 8.09 7.05 -3.46
N HIS A 14 7.50 7.06 -4.66
CA HIS A 14 6.77 8.20 -5.20
C HIS A 14 5.32 7.84 -5.53
N PRO A 15 4.32 8.68 -5.20
CA PRO A 15 2.90 8.34 -5.38
C PRO A 15 2.50 8.12 -6.85
N GLY A 16 3.14 8.86 -7.76
CA GLY A 16 2.90 8.76 -9.20
C GLY A 16 3.61 7.59 -9.89
N HIS A 17 4.40 6.79 -9.18
CA HIS A 17 5.07 5.63 -9.76
C HIS A 17 4.07 4.49 -9.92
N LEU A 18 3.82 4.06 -11.15
CA LEU A 18 3.10 2.82 -11.43
C LEU A 18 3.98 1.60 -11.09
N ILE A 19 3.75 1.00 -9.92
CA ILE A 19 4.51 -0.20 -9.51
C ILE A 19 4.10 -1.47 -10.26
N VAL A 20 2.97 -1.42 -10.98
CA VAL A 20 2.54 -2.45 -11.92
C VAL A 20 2.10 -1.80 -13.24
N PRO A 21 2.47 -2.37 -14.41
CA PRO A 21 2.07 -1.83 -15.71
C PRO A 21 0.64 -2.22 -16.12
N ILE A 22 0.05 -3.21 -15.45
CA ILE A 22 -1.30 -3.72 -15.75
C ILE A 22 -2.29 -2.97 -14.86
N LYS A 23 -3.31 -2.34 -15.47
CA LYS A 23 -4.45 -1.79 -14.72
C LYS A 23 -5.53 -2.85 -14.50
N LEU A 24 -6.12 -2.87 -13.31
CA LEU A 24 -7.30 -3.69 -13.02
C LEU A 24 -8.49 -3.18 -13.83
N ASN A 25 -9.05 -4.03 -14.68
CA ASN A 25 -10.14 -3.67 -15.60
C ASN A 25 -11.40 -4.52 -15.40
N GLY A 26 -11.50 -5.23 -14.27
CA GLY A 26 -12.65 -6.05 -13.91
C GLY A 26 -12.58 -7.50 -14.40
N THR A 27 -11.80 -7.81 -15.43
CA THR A 27 -11.66 -9.18 -15.95
C THR A 27 -10.28 -9.80 -15.67
N ASN A 28 -9.30 -9.00 -15.26
CA ASN A 28 -7.90 -9.42 -15.10
C ASN A 28 -7.41 -9.50 -13.65
N TYR A 29 -8.32 -9.58 -12.68
CA TYR A 29 -7.98 -9.59 -11.24
C TYR A 29 -6.90 -10.61 -10.84
N PRO A 30 -6.91 -11.88 -11.30
CA PRO A 30 -5.87 -12.84 -10.91
C PRO A 30 -4.46 -12.41 -11.34
N SER A 31 -4.33 -11.88 -12.56
CA SER A 31 -3.04 -11.40 -13.07
C SER A 31 -2.60 -10.12 -12.38
N TRP A 32 -3.53 -9.16 -12.23
CA TRP A 32 -3.27 -7.88 -11.56
C TRP A 32 -2.85 -8.08 -10.10
N SER A 33 -3.60 -8.88 -9.33
CA SER A 33 -3.34 -9.12 -7.90
C SER A 33 -1.98 -9.77 -7.70
N LYS A 34 -1.62 -10.77 -8.52
CA LYS A 34 -0.30 -11.42 -8.45
C LYS A 34 0.83 -10.44 -8.76
N SER A 35 0.69 -9.60 -9.79
CA SER A 35 1.66 -8.55 -10.10
C SER A 35 1.80 -7.53 -8.96
N MET A 36 0.68 -7.12 -8.35
CA MET A 36 0.67 -6.18 -7.23
C MET A 36 1.38 -6.76 -6.00
N ILE A 37 1.08 -8.01 -5.65
CA ILE A 37 1.74 -8.72 -4.54
C ILE A 37 3.25 -8.80 -4.78
N HIS A 38 3.69 -9.17 -5.98
CA HIS A 38 5.12 -9.22 -6.30
C HIS A 38 5.80 -7.85 -6.14
N ALA A 39 5.19 -6.79 -6.69
CA ALA A 39 5.74 -5.44 -6.62
C ALA A 39 5.85 -4.93 -5.17
N LEU A 40 4.80 -5.13 -4.37
CA LEU A 40 4.80 -4.73 -2.95
C LEU A 40 5.75 -5.56 -2.11
N THR A 41 5.91 -6.85 -2.41
CA THR A 41 6.89 -7.73 -1.74
C THR A 41 8.31 -7.26 -2.04
N ALA A 42 8.63 -6.95 -3.29
CA ALA A 42 9.95 -6.43 -3.69
C ALA A 42 10.30 -5.09 -3.01
N LYS A 43 9.27 -4.32 -2.61
CA LYS A 43 9.42 -3.05 -1.89
C LYS A 43 9.29 -3.17 -0.37
N ASN A 44 9.19 -4.38 0.17
CA ASN A 44 8.97 -4.67 1.60
C ASN A 44 7.70 -4.03 2.18
N LYS A 45 6.63 -3.92 1.39
CA LYS A 45 5.37 -3.26 1.76
C LYS A 45 4.17 -4.20 1.83
N ILE A 46 4.35 -5.49 1.53
CA ILE A 46 3.26 -6.48 1.57
C ILE A 46 2.60 -6.58 2.97
N GLY A 47 3.36 -6.25 4.02
CA GLY A 47 2.86 -6.22 5.40
C GLY A 47 1.70 -5.24 5.65
N PHE A 48 1.60 -4.17 4.85
CA PHE A 48 0.48 -3.22 4.93
C PHE A 48 -0.81 -3.79 4.33
N ILE A 49 -0.70 -4.66 3.33
CA ILE A 49 -1.85 -5.29 2.65
C ILE A 49 -2.37 -6.47 3.44
N ASN A 50 -1.50 -7.30 4.00
CA ASN A 50 -1.91 -8.49 4.75
C ASN A 50 -2.14 -8.22 6.25
N GLY A 51 -1.89 -6.99 6.72
CA GLY A 51 -2.10 -6.59 8.11
C GLY A 51 -0.97 -6.99 9.07
N SER A 52 0.13 -7.57 8.59
CA SER A 52 1.27 -7.92 9.46
C SER A 52 2.05 -6.69 9.94
N ILE A 53 1.89 -5.54 9.29
CA ILE A 53 2.35 -4.23 9.77
C ILE A 53 1.12 -3.49 10.30
N GLU A 54 0.90 -3.60 11.60
CA GLU A 54 -0.24 -2.98 12.28
C GLU A 54 -0.09 -1.46 12.37
N GLN A 55 -1.24 -0.77 12.40
CA GLN A 55 -1.28 0.67 12.61
C GLN A 55 -0.81 1.00 14.04
N PRO A 56 0.23 1.83 14.23
CA PRO A 56 0.66 2.26 15.55
C PRO A 56 -0.39 3.15 16.24
N SER A 57 -0.33 3.21 17.57
CA SER A 57 -1.17 4.14 18.35
C SER A 57 -0.78 5.58 18.03
N GLU A 58 -1.71 6.37 17.48
CA GLU A 58 -1.48 7.79 17.20
C GLU A 58 -1.17 8.60 18.48
N LYS A 59 -1.70 8.17 19.63
CA LYS A 59 -1.49 8.82 20.92
C LYS A 59 -0.15 8.43 21.55
N ASP A 60 0.17 7.14 21.54
CA ASP A 60 1.31 6.61 22.29
C ASP A 60 2.60 6.54 21.45
N GLN A 61 2.47 6.49 20.12
CA GLN A 61 3.56 6.34 19.14
C GLN A 61 3.33 7.26 17.92
N PRO A 62 3.29 8.60 18.11
CA PRO A 62 2.89 9.55 17.07
C PRO A 62 3.87 9.60 15.87
N THR A 63 5.16 9.38 16.12
CA THR A 63 6.19 9.39 15.06
C THR A 63 6.05 8.17 14.16
N GLU A 64 5.90 6.99 14.76
CA GLU A 64 5.69 5.72 14.06
C GLU A 64 4.37 5.75 13.30
N TYR A 65 3.32 6.30 13.91
CA TYR A 65 2.03 6.51 13.24
C TYR A 65 2.16 7.43 12.02
N ALA A 66 2.89 8.54 12.11
CA ALA A 66 3.09 9.45 10.99
C ALA A 66 3.81 8.76 9.82
N LEU A 67 4.86 7.99 10.10
CA LEU A 67 5.60 7.21 9.09
C LEU A 67 4.74 6.11 8.46
N TRP A 68 4.02 5.36 9.30
CA TRP A 68 3.09 4.33 8.84
C TRP A 68 2.00 4.93 7.95
N ASN A 69 1.41 6.06 8.36
CA ASN A 69 0.36 6.74 7.63
C ASN A 69 0.86 7.26 6.28
N GLN A 70 2.08 7.80 6.21
CA GLN A 70 2.69 8.19 4.94
C GLN A 70 2.78 7.01 3.97
N CYS A 71 3.18 5.83 4.45
CA CYS A 71 3.28 4.64 3.62
C CYS A 71 1.96 4.02 3.24
N ASN A 72 1.01 4.00 4.17
CA ASN A 72 -0.34 3.58 3.87
C ASN A 72 -0.93 4.44 2.74
N ASN A 73 -0.78 5.77 2.80
CA ASN A 73 -1.24 6.67 1.74
C ASN A 73 -0.49 6.46 0.41
N MET A 74 0.82 6.17 0.46
CA MET A 74 1.59 5.83 -0.73
C MET A 74 1.04 4.59 -1.44
N ILE A 75 0.76 3.53 -0.67
CA ILE A 75 0.22 2.27 -1.20
C ILE A 75 -1.19 2.48 -1.74
N LEU A 76 -2.05 3.24 -1.05
CA LEU A 76 -3.37 3.62 -1.55
C LEU A 76 -3.29 4.40 -2.87
N SER A 77 -2.30 5.28 -3.03
CA SER A 77 -2.05 5.98 -4.29
C SER A 77 -1.67 5.01 -5.42
N TRP A 78 -0.77 4.07 -5.17
CA TRP A 78 -0.41 3.05 -6.16
C TRP A 78 -1.57 2.14 -6.53
N LEU A 79 -2.35 1.69 -5.55
CA LEU A 79 -3.57 0.91 -5.77
C LEU A 79 -4.54 1.70 -6.66
N THR A 80 -4.80 2.96 -6.31
CA THR A 80 -5.69 3.86 -7.08
C THR A 80 -5.22 4.03 -8.53
N HIS A 81 -3.92 4.28 -8.75
CA HIS A 81 -3.37 4.44 -10.09
C HIS A 81 -3.29 3.14 -10.91
N SER A 82 -3.31 1.99 -10.24
CA SER A 82 -3.27 0.66 -10.85
C SER A 82 -4.65 0.08 -11.18
N VAL A 83 -5.72 0.85 -11.00
CA VAL A 83 -7.11 0.43 -11.24
C VAL A 83 -7.74 1.36 -12.27
N GLU A 84 -8.56 0.83 -13.17
CA GLU A 84 -9.32 1.67 -14.11
C GLU A 84 -10.27 2.62 -13.35
N PRO A 85 -10.49 3.86 -13.81
CA PRO A 85 -11.21 4.89 -13.06
C PRO A 85 -12.59 4.47 -12.55
N ASP A 86 -13.31 3.66 -13.32
CA ASP A 86 -14.65 3.18 -12.97
C ASP A 86 -14.65 2.23 -11.77
N LEU A 87 -13.53 1.53 -11.53
CA LEU A 87 -13.34 0.57 -10.44
C LEU A 87 -12.62 1.20 -9.23
N ALA A 88 -11.91 2.32 -9.42
CA ALA A 88 -11.10 2.95 -8.38
C ALA A 88 -11.91 3.56 -7.21
N LYS A 89 -13.23 3.72 -7.37
CA LYS A 89 -14.11 4.33 -6.35
C LYS A 89 -14.00 3.65 -4.98
N GLY A 90 -13.87 2.32 -4.94
CA GLY A 90 -13.72 1.56 -3.69
C GLY A 90 -12.36 1.82 -3.00
N VAL A 91 -11.30 2.00 -3.78
CA VAL A 91 -9.94 2.25 -3.28
C VAL A 91 -9.81 3.65 -2.69
N ILE A 92 -10.44 4.65 -3.31
CA ILE A 92 -10.38 6.05 -2.88
C ILE A 92 -10.96 6.27 -1.48
N HIS A 93 -11.93 5.44 -1.07
CA HIS A 93 -12.57 5.55 0.24
C HIS A 93 -11.93 4.68 1.34
N ALA A 94 -10.94 3.86 1.00
CA ALA A 94 -10.25 3.02 1.97
C ALA A 94 -9.38 3.89 2.89
N LYS A 95 -9.53 3.68 4.21
CA LYS A 95 -8.68 4.36 5.21
C LYS A 95 -7.32 3.71 5.29
N THR A 96 -7.28 2.39 5.11
CA THR A 96 -6.06 1.59 5.16
C THR A 96 -5.96 0.71 3.94
N SER A 97 -4.76 0.51 3.42
CA SER A 97 -4.49 -0.41 2.32
C SER A 97 -4.86 -1.88 2.61
N TYR A 98 -4.96 -2.25 3.89
CA TYR A 98 -5.54 -3.53 4.34
C TYR A 98 -7.05 -3.71 4.01
N GLN A 99 -7.78 -2.62 3.77
CA GLN A 99 -9.22 -2.65 3.48
C GLN A 99 -9.54 -2.76 1.98
N VAL A 100 -8.52 -2.73 1.12
CA VAL A 100 -8.65 -2.81 -0.35
C VAL A 100 -8.49 -4.24 -0.81
#